data_AF-A0A535HGZ3-F1
#
_entry.id   AF-A0A535HGZ3-F1
#
_cell.length_a   1.000
_cell.length_b   1.000
_cell.length_c   1.000
_cell.angle_alpha   90.00
_cell.angle_beta   90.00
_cell.angle_gamma   90.00
#
_symmetry.space_group_name_H-M   'P 1'
#
loop_
_entity.id
_entity.type
_entity.pdbx_description
1 polymer ?
#
loop_
_entity_poly.entity_id
_entity_poly.type
_entity_poly.pdbx_seq_one_letter_code
_entity_poly.pdbx_strand_id
1 'polypeptide(L)' 'MDDILTISTTWGTNDATKATIPFHLARGARQAGVTVRIVLAGDSTDLIRSGVAESVRGKGVPPLKEVLDFARDNDIRIHV' A
#
# COMPACT_ATOMS: atom_id res chain seq x y z
N MET A 1 7.37 14.98 18.76
CA MET A 1 7.24 14.49 17.37
C MET A 1 6.49 13.19 17.52
N ASP A 2 5.29 13.07 16.96
CA ASP A 2 4.53 11.82 17.10
C ASP A 2 5.24 10.73 16.29
N ASP A 3 5.33 9.52 16.84
CA ASP A 3 5.96 8.40 16.16
C ASP A 3 5.11 8.01 14.93
N ILE A 4 5.76 7.90 13.76
CA ILE A 4 5.13 7.53 12.50
C ILE A 4 5.68 6.19 12.03
N LEU A 5 4.82 5.17 11.97
CA LEU A 5 5.16 3.90 11.34
C LEU A 5 5.35 4.11 9.84
N THR A 6 6.52 3.71 9.33
CA THR A 6 6.83 3.80 7.91
C THR A 6 6.97 2.39 7.34
N ILE A 7 6.12 2.06 6.37
CA ILE A 7 6.15 0.78 5.66
C ILE A 7 6.66 1.03 4.25
N SER A 8 7.68 0.30 3.82
CA SER A 8 8.26 0.43 2.47
C SER A 8 8.11 -0.83 1.65
N THR A 9 8.05 -0.68 0.33
CA THR A 9 8.10 -1.83 -0.59
C THR A 9 8.79 -1.48 -1.90
N THR A 10 9.40 -2.49 -2.52
CA THR A 10 9.94 -2.42 -3.88
C THR A 10 9.27 -3.39 -4.83
N TRP A 11 8.28 -4.17 -4.38
CA TRP A 11 7.60 -5.16 -5.21
C TRP A 11 6.55 -4.48 -6.10
N GLY A 12 6.67 -4.69 -7.40
CA GLY A 12 5.70 -4.28 -8.41
C GLY A 12 4.74 -5.41 -8.79
N THR A 13 4.16 -5.32 -9.98
CA THR A 13 3.12 -6.27 -10.45
C THR A 13 3.63 -7.70 -10.70
N ASN A 14 4.95 -7.92 -10.69
CA ASN A 14 5.60 -9.23 -10.84
C ASN A 14 5.26 -10.23 -9.71
N ASP A 15 4.90 -9.74 -8.52
CA ASP A 15 4.33 -10.55 -7.45
C ASP A 15 3.18 -9.80 -6.80
N ALA A 16 1.96 -10.04 -7.29
CA ALA A 16 0.75 -9.34 -6.83
C ALA A 16 0.48 -9.49 -5.33
N THR A 17 0.93 -10.58 -4.71
CA THR A 17 0.76 -10.79 -3.27
C THR A 17 1.71 -9.88 -2.50
N LYS A 18 3.01 -9.89 -2.83
CA LYS A 18 4.01 -9.02 -2.18
C LYS A 18 3.78 -7.55 -2.46
N ALA A 19 3.30 -7.20 -3.65
CA ALA A 19 2.91 -5.84 -3.99
C ALA A 19 1.82 -5.29 -3.06
N THR A 20 0.90 -6.15 -2.61
CA THR A 20 -0.29 -5.73 -1.86
C THR A 20 -0.09 -5.73 -0.34
N ILE A 21 0.73 -6.65 0.19
CA ILE A 21 1.00 -6.79 1.64
C ILE A 21 1.28 -5.43 2.34
N PRO A 22 2.14 -4.54 1.82
CA PRO A 22 2.46 -3.26 2.47
C PRO A 22 1.24 -2.37 2.72
N PHE A 23 0.33 -2.30 1.74
CA PHE A 23 -0.90 -1.52 1.83
C PHE A 23 -1.92 -2.19 2.75
N HIS A 24 -1.99 -3.53 2.75
CA HIS A 24 -2.82 -4.29 3.68
C HIS A 24 -2.37 -4.09 5.13
N LEU A 25 -1.06 -4.09 5.40
CA LEU A 25 -0.50 -3.82 6.72
C LEU A 25 -0.74 -2.37 7.15
N ALA A 26 -0.58 -1.40 6.24
CA ALA A 26 -0.87 0.00 6.52
C ALA A 26 -2.34 0.22 6.90
N ARG A 27 -3.28 -0.46 6.23
CA ARG A 27 -4.69 -0.49 6.62
C ARG A 27 -4.87 -0.98 8.05
N GLY A 28 -4.29 -2.14 8.40
CA GLY A 28 -4.38 -2.69 9.75
C GLY A 28 -3.81 -1.75 10.81
N ALA A 29 -2.63 -1.15 10.54
CA ALA A 29 -2.01 -0.17 11.43
C ALA A 29 -2.92 1.05 11.64
N ARG A 30 -3.49 1.60 10.56
CA ARG A 30 -4.41 2.74 10.64
C ARG A 30 -5.68 2.43 11.43
N GLN A 31 -6.28 1.25 11.22
CA GLN A 31 -7.44 0.78 11.99
C GLN A 31 -7.14 0.58 13.48
N ALA A 32 -5.89 0.25 13.81
CA ALA A 32 -5.41 0.14 15.18
C ALA A 32 -5.05 1.51 15.82
N GLY A 33 -5.28 2.62 15.14
CA GLY A 33 -4.98 3.97 15.64
C GLY A 33 -3.53 4.42 15.46
N VAL A 34 -2.71 3.68 14.70
CA VAL A 34 -1.30 4.04 14.44
C VAL A 34 -1.22 5.06 13.31
N THR A 35 -0.44 6.13 13.51
CA THR A 35 -0.05 7.06 12.44
C THR A 35 0.93 6.36 11.50
N VAL A 36 0.51 6.11 10.26
CA VAL A 36 1.26 5.29 9.30
C VAL A 36 1.41 5.98 7.95
N ARG A 37 2.53 5.74 7.27
CA ARG A 37 2.79 6.13 5.88
C ARG A 37 3.43 5.00 5.09
N ILE A 38 3.33 5.09 3.77
CA ILE A 38 3.91 4.14 2.82
C ILE A 38 4.99 4.84 2.00
N VAL A 39 6.11 4.16 1.76
CA VAL A 39 7.17 4.61 0.85
C VAL A 39 7.36 3.56 -0.25
N LEU A 40 7.22 4.00 -1.50
CA LEU A 40 7.44 3.20 -2.69
C LEU A 40 8.83 3.51 -3.25
N ALA A 41 9.49 2.50 -3.79
CA ALA A 41 10.77 2.63 -4.47
C ALA A 41 10.93 1.52 -5.51
N GLY A 42 11.58 1.79 -6.63
CA GLY A 42 11.75 0.78 -7.69
C GLY A 42 10.42 0.37 -8.33
N ASP A 43 10.20 -0.92 -8.55
CA ASP A 43 9.04 -1.44 -9.30
C ASP A 43 7.70 -1.12 -8.64
N SER A 44 7.68 -0.92 -7.32
CA SER A 44 6.45 -0.59 -6.60
C SER A 44 5.90 0.80 -6.95
N THR A 45 6.71 1.68 -7.52
CA THR A 45 6.29 3.03 -7.96
C THR A 45 5.24 2.97 -9.07
N ASP A 46 5.23 1.88 -9.87
CA ASP A 46 4.26 1.70 -10.94
C ASP A 46 2.86 1.32 -10.42
N LEU A 47 2.75 0.84 -9.18
CA LEU A 47 1.49 0.38 -8.57
C LEU A 47 0.44 1.49 -8.42
N ILE A 48 0.88 2.76 -8.35
CA ILE A 48 0.00 3.92 -8.23
C ILE A 48 -0.29 4.59 -9.58
N ARG A 49 0.24 4.06 -10.69
CA ARG A 49 -0.12 4.54 -12.03
C ARG A 49 -1.58 4.20 -12.31
N SER A 50 -2.28 5.13 -12.95
CA SER A 50 -3.68 4.95 -13.36
C SER A 50 -3.88 3.63 -14.11
N GLY A 51 -4.83 2.82 -13.67
CA GLY A 51 -5.20 1.54 -14.30
C GLY A 51 -4.39 0.32 -13.86
N VAL A 52 -3.26 0.49 -13.16
CA VAL A 52 -2.42 -0.65 -12.75
C VAL A 52 -3.09 -1.45 -11.62
N ALA A 53 -3.52 -0.77 -10.56
CA ALA A 53 -4.07 -1.39 -9.35
C ALA A 53 -5.31 -2.26 -9.60
N GLU A 54 -6.08 -1.93 -10.64
CA GLU A 54 -7.28 -2.62 -11.09
C GLU A 54 -6.97 -4.07 -11.48
N SER A 55 -5.76 -4.34 -11.96
CA SER A 55 -5.30 -5.66 -12.40
C SER A 55 -4.60 -6.49 -11.30
N VAL A 56 -4.19 -5.87 -10.19
CA VAL A 56 -3.37 -6.54 -9.17
C VAL A 56 -4.24 -7.30 -8.16
N ARG A 57 -4.09 -8.63 -8.14
CA ARG A 57 -4.84 -9.55 -7.26
C ARG A 57 -3.90 -10.55 -6.58
N GLY A 58 -3.55 -10.26 -5.33
CA GLY A 58 -2.74 -11.15 -4.50
C GLY A 58 -3.56 -12.29 -3.88
N LYS A 59 -2.87 -13.30 -3.34
CA LYS A 59 -3.49 -14.41 -2.59
C LYS A 59 -3.50 -14.12 -1.09
N GLY A 60 -4.65 -14.27 -0.44
CA GLY A 60 -4.78 -14.05 1.01
C GLY A 60 -4.68 -12.57 1.45
N VAL A 61 -4.79 -11.65 0.50
CA VAL A 61 -4.81 -10.19 0.72
C VAL A 61 -5.93 -9.57 -0.12
N PRO A 62 -6.45 -8.38 0.23
CA PRO A 62 -7.47 -7.71 -0.58
C PRO A 62 -6.95 -7.35 -1.99
N PRO A 63 -7.81 -6.99 -2.95
CA PRO A 63 -7.38 -6.33 -4.19
C PRO A 63 -6.54 -5.08 -3.91
N LEU A 64 -5.49 -4.83 -4.68
CA LEU A 64 -4.64 -3.65 -4.47
C LEU A 64 -5.45 -2.34 -4.53
N LYS A 65 -6.39 -2.24 -5.49
CA LYS A 65 -7.29 -1.11 -5.64
C LYS A 65 -8.05 -0.79 -4.33
N GLU A 66 -8.53 -1.81 -3.62
CA GLU A 66 -9.28 -1.63 -2.37
C GLU A 66 -8.41 -1.01 -1.27
N VAL A 67 -7.18 -1.49 -1.10
CA VAL A 67 -6.28 -0.98 -0.05
C VAL A 67 -5.67 0.38 -0.40
N LEU A 68 -5.55 0.72 -1.69
CA LEU A 68 -5.20 2.06 -2.15
C LEU A 68 -6.34 3.05 -1.93
N ASP A 69 -7.58 2.67 -2.22
CA ASP A 69 -8.76 3.48 -1.93
C ASP A 69 -8.87 3.73 -0.41
N PHE A 70 -8.69 2.69 0.41
CA PHE A 70 -8.63 2.84 1.86
C PHE A 70 -7.54 3.83 2.29
N ALA A 71 -6.33 3.72 1.72
CA ALA A 71 -5.22 4.62 2.05
C ALA A 71 -5.56 6.08 1.74
N ARG A 72 -6.15 6.34 0.57
CA ARG A 72 -6.63 7.67 0.15
C ARG A 72 -7.70 8.21 1.10
N ASP A 73 -8.68 7.39 1.46
CA ASP A 73 -9.84 7.82 2.25
C ASP A 73 -9.50 8.00 3.74
N ASN A 74 -8.35 7.50 4.21
CA ASN A 74 -7.95 7.50 5.62
C ASN A 74 -6.64 8.26 5.90
N ASP A 75 -6.21 9.14 4.99
CA ASP A 75 -5.01 9.97 5.12
C ASP A 75 -3.69 9.19 5.31
N ILE A 76 -3.60 7.98 4.76
CA ILE A 76 -2.33 7.25 4.71
C ILE A 76 -1.51 7.83 3.56
N ARG A 77 -0.48 8.63 3.89
CA ARG A 77 0.38 9.24 2.88
C ARG A 77 1.24 8.19 2.18
N ILE A 78 1.31 8.29 0.86
CA ILE A 78 2.20 7.49 0.01
C ILE A 78 3.27 8.42 -0.56
N HIS A 79 4.53 8.03 -0.37
CA HIS A 79 5.70 8.69 -0.95
C HIS A 79 6.31 7.79 -2.03
N VAL A 80 6.92 8.41 -3.03
CA VAL A 80 7.64 7.78 -4.14
C VAL A 80 9.04 8.36 -4.20
#